data_AF-A0A662KHA4-F1
#
_entry.id   AF-A0A662KHA4-F1
#
_cell.length_a   1.000
_cell.length_b   1.000
_cell.length_c   1.000
_cell.angle_alpha   90.00
_cell.angle_beta   90.00
_cell.angle_gamma   90.00
#
_symmetry.space_group_name_H-M   'P 1'
#
loop_
_entity.id
_entity.type
_entity.pdbx_description
1 polymer ?
#
loop_
_entity_poly.entity_id
_entity_poly.type
_entity_poly.pdbx_seq_one_letter_code
_entity_poly.pdbx_strand_id
1 'polypeptide(L)'
;NGKALDVIMRVAREKGADVSVVGNDAWRRLSFDADSQTFLIKGKLRDYELKTKMLGFFQGENLANSIYAIEDLQMHGVYMSDDDIINGILETRNPGRMELLKKDPIILLDGAHNPSGMEALVKSLKDFDYERLILIIGILADKDIKSILSKIIPKADVVISTQPRNRRACNAYKLAKFIENFGKRAIVEPRVKESMKKALDIAGEKDLICVTGSLYTVGEALENNDKNGNLF
;
A
#
# COMPACT_ATOMS: atom_id res chain seq x y z
N ASN A 1 1.99 5.96 21.05
CA ASN A 1 0.95 6.00 22.10
C ASN A 1 -0.32 6.60 21.55
N GLY A 2 -1.37 5.80 21.42
CA GLY A 2 -2.64 6.23 20.83
C GLY A 2 -3.80 5.46 21.42
N LYS A 3 -4.99 6.06 21.35
CA LYS A 3 -6.25 5.53 21.92
C LYS A 3 -6.52 4.05 21.58
N ALA A 4 -6.04 3.57 20.43
CA ALA A 4 -6.18 2.17 20.04
C ALA A 4 -5.37 1.21 20.92
N LEU A 5 -4.13 1.56 21.27
CA LEU A 5 -3.27 0.71 22.09
C LEU A 5 -3.83 0.59 23.52
N ASP A 6 -4.39 1.68 24.07
CA ASP A 6 -5.03 1.66 25.39
C ASP A 6 -6.22 0.69 25.42
N VAL A 7 -7.02 0.67 24.34
CA VAL A 7 -8.12 -0.28 24.19
C VAL A 7 -7.60 -1.71 24.08
N ILE A 8 -6.55 -1.96 23.29
CA ILE A 8 -5.94 -3.29 23.15
C ILE A 8 -5.41 -3.78 24.51
N MET A 9 -4.64 -2.97 25.23
CA MET A 9 -4.10 -3.33 26.55
C MET A 9 -5.20 -3.61 27.57
N ARG A 10 -6.27 -2.80 27.58
CA ARG A 10 -7.41 -3.02 28.48
C ARG A 10 -8.09 -4.36 28.18
N VAL A 11 -8.42 -4.62 26.92
CA VAL A 11 -9.09 -5.86 26.52
C VAL A 11 -8.20 -7.07 26.79
N ALA A 12 -6.91 -7.00 26.51
CA ALA A 12 -5.98 -8.09 26.79
C ALA A 12 -5.91 -8.41 28.29
N ARG A 13 -5.87 -7.38 29.16
CA ARG A 13 -5.94 -7.56 30.61
C ARG A 13 -7.24 -8.24 31.05
N GLU A 14 -8.38 -7.80 30.51
CA GLU A 14 -9.70 -8.42 30.78
C GLU A 14 -9.75 -9.90 30.35
N LYS A 15 -8.96 -10.27 29.34
CA LYS A 15 -8.87 -11.63 28.80
C LYS A 15 -7.73 -12.46 29.39
N GLY A 16 -6.90 -11.89 30.27
CA GLY A 16 -5.70 -12.55 30.78
C GLY A 16 -4.69 -12.91 29.68
N ALA A 17 -4.63 -12.11 28.61
CA ALA A 17 -3.74 -12.30 27.48
C ALA A 17 -2.54 -11.36 27.55
N ASP A 18 -1.36 -11.85 27.18
CA ASP A 18 -0.16 -11.03 27.04
C ASP A 18 -0.24 -10.12 25.80
N VAL A 19 0.42 -8.97 25.86
CA VAL A 19 0.49 -8.00 24.76
C VAL A 19 1.94 -7.71 24.42
N SER A 20 2.23 -7.85 23.13
CA SER A 20 3.52 -7.53 22.55
C SER A 20 3.42 -6.25 21.76
N VAL A 21 4.30 -5.30 22.06
CA VAL A 21 4.35 -4.02 21.37
C VAL A 21 5.69 -3.92 20.65
N VAL A 22 5.64 -3.77 19.32
CA VAL A 22 6.83 -3.58 18.50
C VAL A 22 7.40 -2.18 18.74
N GLY A 23 8.70 -2.11 19.01
CA GLY A 23 9.42 -0.85 19.18
C GLY A 23 9.62 -0.09 17.86
N ASN A 24 9.76 1.23 17.93
CA ASN A 24 10.00 2.06 16.74
C ASN A 24 11.36 1.80 16.06
N ASP A 25 12.32 1.20 16.77
CA ASP A 25 13.65 0.84 16.28
C ASP A 25 13.80 -0.67 16.05
N ALA A 26 12.68 -1.41 16.04
CA ALA A 26 12.65 -2.86 15.84
C ALA A 26 12.99 -3.27 14.40
N TRP A 27 13.20 -2.33 13.49
CA TRP A 27 13.57 -2.65 12.12
C TRP A 27 14.37 -1.53 11.44
N ARG A 28 15.15 -1.93 10.43
CA ARG A 28 15.85 -1.01 9.52
C ARG A 28 15.91 -1.62 8.13
N ARG A 29 15.56 -0.84 7.10
CA ARG A 29 15.77 -1.26 5.70
C ARG A 29 17.26 -1.25 5.37
N LEU A 30 17.78 -2.37 4.90
CA LEU A 30 19.18 -2.54 4.48
C LEU A 30 19.35 -2.25 2.98
N SER A 31 18.41 -2.71 2.16
CA SER A 31 18.44 -2.50 0.71
C SER A 31 17.03 -2.43 0.10
N PHE A 32 16.96 -1.86 -1.09
CA PHE A 32 15.76 -1.76 -1.92
C PHE A 32 16.18 -1.88 -3.39
N ASP A 33 15.46 -2.68 -4.15
CA ASP A 33 15.47 -2.70 -5.60
C ASP A 33 14.02 -2.76 -6.12
N ALA A 34 13.86 -2.78 -7.44
CA ALA A 34 12.53 -2.76 -8.07
C ALA A 34 11.69 -4.02 -7.79
N ASP A 35 12.30 -5.11 -7.31
CA ASP A 35 11.66 -6.43 -7.17
C ASP A 35 11.61 -6.90 -5.71
N SER A 36 12.41 -6.30 -4.83
CA SER A 36 12.56 -6.73 -3.45
C SER A 36 13.15 -5.68 -2.51
N GLN A 37 13.00 -5.93 -1.22
CA GLN A 37 13.63 -5.15 -0.15
C GLN A 37 14.21 -6.11 0.89
N THR A 38 15.32 -5.72 1.51
CA THR A 38 15.88 -6.45 2.65
C THR A 38 15.81 -5.58 3.90
N PHE A 39 15.37 -6.16 5.01
CA PHE A 39 15.26 -5.51 6.30
C PHE A 39 16.03 -6.30 7.36
N LEU A 40 16.68 -5.57 8.27
CA LEU A 40 17.06 -6.11 9.57
C LEU A 40 15.88 -5.90 10.52
N ILE A 41 15.40 -6.98 11.13
CA ILE A 41 14.32 -6.98 12.14
C ILE A 41 14.90 -7.43 13.47
N LYS A 42 14.72 -6.65 14.53
CA LYS A 42 15.09 -7.01 15.89
C LYS A 42 13.92 -7.68 16.60
N GLY A 43 13.93 -9.00 16.64
CA GLY A 43 12.98 -9.78 17.41
C GLY A 43 13.24 -9.73 18.92
N LYS A 44 12.35 -10.36 19.68
CA LYS A 44 12.47 -10.61 21.10
C LYS A 44 13.45 -11.73 21.42
N LEU A 45 13.52 -12.75 20.57
CA LEU A 45 14.40 -13.90 20.76
C LEU A 45 15.71 -13.71 19.98
N ARG A 46 15.64 -13.15 18.77
CA ARG A 46 16.81 -12.90 17.93
C ARG A 46 16.56 -11.87 16.84
N ASP A 47 17.64 -11.42 16.21
CA ASP A 47 17.60 -10.56 15.04
C ASP A 47 17.51 -11.38 13.74
N TYR A 48 16.81 -10.84 12.74
CA TYR A 48 16.60 -11.47 11.45
C TYR A 48 16.97 -10.52 10.32
N GLU A 49 17.74 -11.02 9.35
CA GLU A 49 17.87 -10.36 8.04
C GLU A 49 16.88 -10.99 7.07
N LEU A 50 15.86 -10.23 6.67
CA LEU A 50 14.70 -10.74 5.94
C LEU A 50 14.57 -10.04 4.60
N LYS A 51 14.60 -10.84 3.52
CA LYS A 51 14.29 -10.39 2.17
C LYS A 51 12.81 -10.62 1.86
N THR A 52 12.11 -9.58 1.41
CA THR A 52 10.72 -9.68 0.96
C THR A 52 10.57 -9.16 -0.47
N LYS A 53 9.64 -9.76 -1.21
CA LYS A 53 9.21 -9.27 -2.54
C LYS A 53 8.06 -8.27 -2.44
N MET A 54 7.47 -8.09 -1.26
CA MET A 54 6.48 -7.04 -1.04
C MET A 54 7.19 -5.69 -0.99
N LEU A 55 6.80 -4.77 -1.87
CA LEU A 55 7.33 -3.43 -1.88
C LEU A 55 6.61 -2.54 -0.84
N GLY A 56 7.20 -1.39 -0.57
CA GLY A 56 6.70 -0.39 0.37
C GLY A 56 7.54 -0.28 1.64
N PHE A 57 7.89 0.94 2.02
CA PHE A 57 8.72 1.19 3.21
C PHE A 57 8.04 0.69 4.51
N PHE A 58 6.72 0.71 4.55
CA PHE A 58 5.91 0.23 5.68
C PHE A 58 6.00 -1.29 5.89
N GLN A 59 6.56 -2.05 4.95
CA GLN A 59 6.76 -3.49 5.15
C GLN A 59 7.71 -3.79 6.29
N GLY A 60 8.63 -2.88 6.64
CA GLY A 60 9.47 -3.05 7.84
C GLY A 60 8.64 -3.19 9.13
N GLU A 61 7.59 -2.38 9.29
CA GLU A 61 6.65 -2.50 10.43
C GLU A 61 5.84 -3.79 10.36
N ASN A 62 5.36 -4.18 9.17
CA ASN A 62 4.62 -5.43 8.99
C ASN A 62 5.49 -6.66 9.33
N LEU A 63 6.73 -6.69 8.85
CA LEU A 63 7.68 -7.77 9.13
C LEU A 63 8.03 -7.83 10.61
N ALA A 64 8.27 -6.69 11.26
CA ALA A 64 8.52 -6.66 12.70
C ALA A 64 7.32 -7.18 13.51
N ASN A 65 6.10 -6.78 13.16
CA ASN A 65 4.89 -7.32 13.79
C ASN A 65 4.75 -8.84 13.57
N SER A 66 5.03 -9.33 12.37
CA SER A 66 4.99 -10.76 12.06
C SER A 66 6.02 -11.56 12.86
N ILE A 67 7.27 -11.07 12.96
CA ILE A 67 8.32 -11.71 13.75
C ILE A 67 7.96 -11.75 15.23
N TYR A 68 7.45 -10.65 15.79
CA TYR A 68 7.03 -10.64 17.21
C TYR A 68 5.91 -11.65 17.46
N ALA A 69 4.93 -11.75 16.55
CA ALA A 69 3.87 -12.74 16.66
C ALA A 69 4.39 -14.18 16.54
N ILE A 70 5.33 -14.44 15.63
CA ILE A 70 5.95 -15.77 15.48
C ILE A 70 6.73 -16.16 16.74
N GLU A 71 7.54 -15.26 17.27
CA GLU A 71 8.33 -15.52 18.48
C GLU A 71 7.43 -15.69 19.72
N ASP A 72 6.33 -14.94 19.81
CA ASP A 72 5.33 -15.16 20.86
C ASP A 72 4.72 -16.56 20.76
N LEU A 73 4.39 -17.03 19.56
CA LEU A 73 3.90 -18.39 19.34
C LEU A 73 4.96 -19.44 19.70
N GLN A 74 6.24 -19.20 19.37
CA GLN A 74 7.35 -20.07 19.75
C GLN A 74 7.51 -20.16 21.27
N MET A 75 7.39 -19.04 21.99
CA MET A 75 7.40 -19.03 23.46
C MET A 75 6.22 -19.81 24.07
N HIS A 76 5.13 -19.99 23.32
CA HIS A 76 3.97 -20.80 23.69
C HIS A 76 3.99 -22.22 23.10
N GLY A 77 5.15 -22.68 22.60
CA GLY A 77 5.37 -24.06 22.17
C GLY A 77 5.06 -24.36 20.70
N VAL A 78 4.77 -23.35 19.87
CA VAL A 78 4.62 -23.52 18.42
C VAL A 78 5.97 -23.37 17.74
N TYR A 79 6.60 -24.48 17.36
CA TYR A 79 7.88 -24.43 16.68
C TYR A 79 7.75 -24.00 15.21
N MET A 80 8.65 -23.13 14.78
CA MET A 80 8.86 -22.75 13.39
C MET A 80 10.37 -22.58 13.20
N SER A 81 10.96 -23.18 12.17
CA SER A 81 12.40 -23.02 11.92
C SER A 81 12.70 -21.64 11.33
N ASP A 82 13.95 -21.18 11.45
CA ASP A 82 14.36 -19.92 10.83
C ASP A 82 14.21 -19.98 9.30
N ASP A 83 14.45 -21.15 8.69
CA ASP A 83 14.24 -21.38 7.25
C ASP A 83 12.76 -21.24 6.86
N ASP A 84 11.83 -21.76 7.67
CA ASP A 84 10.39 -21.61 7.42
C ASP A 84 9.97 -20.13 7.48
N ILE A 85 10.50 -19.38 8.45
CA ILE A 85 10.23 -17.94 8.61
C ILE A 85 10.76 -17.17 7.40
N ILE A 86 12.03 -17.39 7.04
CA ILE A 86 12.70 -16.69 5.94
C ILE A 86 12.00 -16.99 4.60
N ASN A 87 11.72 -18.26 4.32
CA ASN A 87 11.07 -18.67 3.08
C ASN A 87 9.62 -18.17 3.03
N GLY A 88 8.88 -18.27 4.13
CA GLY A 88 7.51 -17.77 4.22
C GLY A 88 7.43 -16.26 3.92
N ILE A 89 8.35 -15.46 4.46
CA ILE A 89 8.42 -14.02 4.19
C ILE A 89 8.78 -13.72 2.73
N LEU A 90 9.72 -14.46 2.16
CA LEU A 90 10.15 -14.29 0.76
C LEU A 90 9.02 -14.64 -0.23
N GLU A 91 8.23 -15.66 0.09
CA GLU A 91 7.14 -16.16 -0.76
C GLU A 91 5.84 -15.38 -0.59
N THR A 92 5.69 -14.63 0.51
CA THR A 92 4.49 -13.84 0.79
C THR A 92 4.16 -12.88 -0.36
N ARG A 93 2.88 -12.83 -0.75
CA ARG A 93 2.31 -11.89 -1.71
C ARG A 93 1.05 -11.26 -1.14
N ASN A 94 0.83 -9.99 -1.45
CA ASN A 94 -0.37 -9.27 -1.07
C ASN A 94 -0.85 -8.41 -2.25
N PRO A 95 -1.71 -8.96 -3.14
CA PRO A 95 -2.20 -8.24 -4.31
C PRO A 95 -2.81 -6.88 -3.94
N GLY A 96 -2.44 -5.86 -4.69
CA GLY A 96 -2.87 -4.48 -4.46
C GLY A 96 -2.27 -3.79 -3.23
N ARG A 97 -1.06 -4.19 -2.81
CA ARG A 97 -0.24 -3.48 -1.80
C ARG A 97 1.13 -3.20 -2.38
N MET A 98 1.35 -1.96 -2.82
CA MET A 98 2.55 -1.54 -3.55
C MET A 98 2.94 -2.55 -4.66
N GLU A 99 1.94 -3.06 -5.38
CA GLU A 99 2.14 -4.09 -6.40
C GLU A 99 2.60 -3.45 -7.71
N LEU A 100 3.78 -3.86 -8.19
CA LEU A 100 4.39 -3.40 -9.43
C LEU A 100 3.92 -4.26 -10.60
N LEU A 101 3.22 -3.65 -11.55
CA LEU A 101 2.74 -4.34 -12.76
C LEU A 101 3.65 -4.16 -13.98
N LYS A 102 4.34 -3.02 -14.07
CA LYS A 102 5.23 -2.66 -15.18
C LYS A 102 6.32 -1.72 -14.70
N LYS A 103 7.48 -1.74 -15.37
CA LYS A 103 8.62 -0.85 -15.09
C LYS A 103 8.70 0.36 -16.03
N ASP A 104 8.22 0.25 -17.28
CA ASP A 104 8.33 1.34 -18.27
C ASP A 104 7.02 1.54 -19.09
N PRO A 105 6.16 2.53 -18.76
CA PRO A 105 6.19 3.33 -17.53
C PRO A 105 6.00 2.47 -16.29
N ILE A 106 6.37 3.01 -15.12
CA ILE A 106 6.12 2.33 -13.85
C ILE A 106 4.61 2.31 -13.62
N ILE A 107 4.04 1.12 -13.35
CA ILE A 107 2.63 1.00 -12.96
C ILE A 107 2.58 0.34 -11.58
N LEU A 108 2.13 1.11 -10.59
CA LEU A 108 1.99 0.68 -9.20
C LEU A 108 0.52 0.67 -8.77
N LEU A 109 0.13 -0.39 -8.08
CA LEU A 109 -1.19 -0.51 -7.47
C LEU A 109 -1.08 -0.53 -5.95
N ASP A 110 -1.88 0.29 -5.27
CA ASP A 110 -1.97 0.25 -3.82
C ASP A 110 -3.37 0.58 -3.30
N GLY A 111 -3.92 -0.30 -2.46
CA GLY A 111 -5.27 -0.17 -1.92
C GLY A 111 -5.43 0.83 -0.77
N ALA A 112 -4.49 1.77 -0.56
CA ALA A 112 -4.61 2.85 0.40
C ALA A 112 -5.94 3.59 0.25
N HIS A 113 -6.72 3.63 1.32
CA HIS A 113 -8.08 4.18 1.36
C HIS A 113 -8.37 4.91 2.68
N ASN A 114 -7.33 5.24 3.42
CA ASN A 114 -7.37 6.02 4.65
C ASN A 114 -6.12 6.92 4.74
N PRO A 115 -6.11 7.95 5.60
CA PRO A 115 -5.01 8.92 5.65
C PRO A 115 -3.65 8.30 5.99
N SER A 116 -3.60 7.34 6.91
CA SER A 116 -2.36 6.67 7.31
C SER A 116 -1.78 5.82 6.19
N GLY A 117 -2.61 5.03 5.52
CA GLY A 117 -2.22 4.24 4.36
C GLY A 117 -1.78 5.11 3.19
N MET A 118 -2.45 6.24 2.98
CA MET A 118 -2.08 7.18 1.92
C MET A 118 -0.74 7.86 2.20
N GLU A 119 -0.45 8.16 3.47
CA GLU A 119 0.87 8.66 3.89
C GLU A 119 1.98 7.61 3.70
N ALA A 120 1.70 6.34 4.01
CA ALA A 120 2.61 5.23 3.77
C ALA A 120 2.88 5.02 2.27
N LEU A 121 1.84 5.14 1.42
CA LEU A 121 1.96 5.12 -0.04
C LEU A 121 2.84 6.28 -0.53
N VAL A 122 2.54 7.52 -0.13
CA VAL A 122 3.33 8.70 -0.52
C VAL A 122 4.81 8.56 -0.12
N LYS A 123 5.09 8.00 1.07
CA LYS A 123 6.46 7.73 1.50
C LYS A 123 7.14 6.70 0.60
N SER A 124 6.43 5.63 0.25
CA SER A 124 6.95 4.54 -0.59
C SER A 124 7.15 4.96 -2.05
N LEU A 125 6.33 5.88 -2.57
CA LEU A 125 6.53 6.43 -3.91
C LEU A 125 7.90 7.11 -4.07
N LYS A 126 8.51 7.62 -3.00
CA LYS A 126 9.85 8.24 -3.06
C LYS A 126 10.99 7.26 -3.37
N ASP A 127 10.73 5.96 -3.25
CA ASP A 127 11.72 4.93 -3.55
C ASP A 127 11.85 4.68 -5.06
N PHE A 128 10.92 5.19 -5.87
CA PHE A 128 10.91 5.04 -7.32
C PHE A 128 11.47 6.28 -7.99
N ASP A 129 12.26 6.08 -9.04
CA ASP A 129 12.74 7.14 -9.92
C ASP A 129 11.73 7.35 -11.06
N TYR A 130 11.12 8.53 -11.11
CA TYR A 130 10.14 8.90 -12.14
C TYR A 130 10.08 10.42 -12.33
N GLU A 131 9.68 10.85 -13.52
CA GLU A 131 9.56 12.27 -13.86
C GLU A 131 8.22 12.88 -13.45
N ARG A 132 7.10 12.17 -13.68
CA ARG A 132 5.76 12.62 -13.29
C ARG A 132 4.96 11.52 -12.62
N LEU A 133 4.18 11.88 -11.60
CA LEU A 133 3.17 11.03 -10.98
C LEU A 133 1.80 11.23 -11.65
N ILE A 134 1.34 10.21 -12.36
CA ILE A 134 -0.01 10.10 -12.91
C ILE A 134 -0.86 9.27 -11.95
N LEU A 135 -1.70 9.94 -11.17
CA LEU A 135 -2.53 9.32 -10.16
C LEU A 135 -3.90 8.95 -10.71
N ILE A 136 -4.27 7.67 -10.65
CA ILE A 136 -5.65 7.20 -10.82
C ILE A 136 -6.22 6.92 -9.44
N ILE A 137 -7.32 7.59 -9.08
CA ILE A 137 -7.88 7.48 -7.74
C ILE A 137 -9.39 7.26 -7.76
N GLY A 138 -9.83 6.21 -7.07
CA GLY A 138 -11.24 5.89 -6.82
C GLY A 138 -11.45 5.54 -5.36
N ILE A 139 -12.27 6.32 -4.65
CA ILE A 139 -12.47 6.21 -3.20
C ILE A 139 -13.93 5.85 -2.92
N LEU A 140 -14.18 5.07 -1.86
CA LEU A 140 -15.54 4.85 -1.36
C LEU A 140 -16.06 6.10 -0.63
N ALA A 141 -17.34 6.42 -0.80
CA ALA A 141 -17.99 7.63 -0.31
C ALA A 141 -18.09 7.72 1.22
N ASP A 142 -17.95 6.61 1.93
CA ASP A 142 -17.95 6.52 3.40
C ASP A 142 -16.57 6.83 4.03
N LYS A 143 -15.53 7.04 3.22
CA LYS A 143 -14.18 7.34 3.70
C LYS A 143 -13.99 8.83 3.93
N ASP A 144 -12.96 9.16 4.72
CA ASP A 144 -12.48 10.53 4.87
C ASP A 144 -11.72 10.99 3.61
N ILE A 145 -12.49 11.28 2.56
CA ILE A 145 -11.99 11.67 1.23
C ILE A 145 -11.05 12.88 1.36
N LYS A 146 -11.43 13.90 2.15
CA LYS A 146 -10.64 15.13 2.27
C LYS A 146 -9.26 14.84 2.86
N SER A 147 -9.19 14.07 3.95
CA SER A 147 -7.91 13.74 4.57
C SER A 147 -7.06 12.84 3.68
N ILE A 148 -7.67 11.88 2.96
CA ILE A 148 -6.95 11.03 1.99
C ILE A 148 -6.34 11.89 0.88
N LEU A 149 -7.16 12.73 0.23
CA LEU A 149 -6.72 13.57 -0.89
C LEU A 149 -5.63 14.56 -0.46
N SER A 150 -5.71 15.10 0.77
CA SER A 150 -4.70 16.03 1.29
C SER A 150 -3.28 15.45 1.33
N LYS A 151 -3.14 14.13 1.43
CA LYS A 151 -1.84 13.44 1.46
C LYS A 151 -1.25 13.28 0.06
N ILE A 152 -2.05 12.87 -0.92
CA ILE A 152 -1.56 12.41 -2.24
C ILE A 152 -1.67 13.46 -3.35
N ILE A 153 -2.72 14.29 -3.37
CA ILE A 153 -2.95 15.25 -4.46
C ILE A 153 -1.80 16.25 -4.62
N PRO A 154 -1.18 16.79 -3.55
CA PRO A 154 -0.01 17.66 -3.70
C PRO A 154 1.16 17.02 -4.43
N LYS A 155 1.26 15.68 -4.44
CA LYS A 155 2.35 14.91 -5.06
C LYS A 155 2.11 14.52 -6.52
N ALA A 156 0.85 14.53 -6.97
CA ALA A 156 0.49 14.02 -8.30
C ALA A 156 0.49 15.10 -9.39
N ASP A 157 1.27 14.95 -10.45
CA ASP A 157 1.32 15.89 -11.58
C ASP A 157 0.04 15.85 -12.42
N VAL A 158 -0.49 14.64 -12.63
CA VAL A 158 -1.77 14.41 -13.31
C VAL A 158 -2.68 13.60 -12.38
N VAL A 159 -3.96 13.97 -12.32
CA VAL A 159 -4.95 13.25 -11.52
C VAL A 159 -6.10 12.81 -12.40
N ILE A 160 -6.43 11.53 -12.35
CA ILE A 160 -7.60 10.93 -12.98
C ILE A 160 -8.52 10.44 -11.87
N SER A 161 -9.68 11.08 -11.72
CA SER A 161 -10.72 10.60 -10.81
C SER A 161 -11.52 9.52 -11.50
N THR A 162 -11.62 8.35 -10.87
CA THR A 162 -12.41 7.22 -11.37
C THR A 162 -13.42 6.73 -10.34
N GLN A 163 -14.24 5.77 -10.76
CA GLN A 163 -15.29 5.18 -9.93
C GLN A 163 -15.25 3.65 -10.09
N PRO A 164 -14.84 2.89 -9.05
CA PRO A 164 -14.97 1.44 -9.10
C PRO A 164 -16.46 1.04 -9.12
N ARG A 165 -16.75 -0.13 -9.69
CA ARG A 165 -18.04 -0.83 -9.69
C ARG A 165 -18.40 -1.32 -8.28
N ASN A 166 -18.67 -0.37 -7.39
CA ASN A 166 -19.16 -0.59 -6.05
C ASN A 166 -20.26 0.43 -5.73
N ARG A 167 -21.36 -0.01 -5.11
CA ARG A 167 -22.47 0.90 -4.74
C ARG A 167 -22.06 2.00 -3.75
N ARG A 168 -21.01 1.75 -2.96
CA ARG A 168 -20.43 2.72 -2.03
C ARG A 168 -19.39 3.63 -2.67
N ALA A 169 -19.06 3.45 -3.95
CA ALA A 169 -18.05 4.29 -4.60
C ALA A 169 -18.49 5.76 -4.64
N CYS A 170 -17.56 6.67 -4.36
CA CYS A 170 -17.80 8.08 -4.65
C CYS A 170 -17.91 8.24 -6.16
N ASN A 171 -18.92 9.00 -6.61
CA ASN A 171 -19.06 9.35 -8.02
C ASN A 171 -17.79 10.08 -8.51
N ALA A 172 -17.26 9.71 -9.68
CA ALA A 172 -16.00 10.25 -10.21
C ALA A 172 -16.04 11.77 -10.39
N TYR A 173 -17.16 12.33 -10.88
CA TYR A 173 -17.33 13.79 -11.02
C TYR A 173 -17.35 14.50 -9.67
N LYS A 174 -17.99 13.88 -8.66
CA LYS A 174 -17.96 14.41 -7.28
C LYS A 174 -16.55 14.35 -6.69
N LEU A 175 -15.80 13.28 -6.95
CA LEU A 175 -14.42 13.14 -6.52
C LEU A 175 -13.52 14.22 -7.17
N ALA A 176 -13.72 14.50 -8.46
CA ALA A 176 -13.05 15.60 -9.16
C ALA A 176 -13.28 16.96 -8.47
N LYS A 177 -14.50 17.24 -8.00
CA LYS A 177 -14.80 18.45 -7.22
C LYS A 177 -14.07 18.51 -5.88
N PHE A 178 -13.88 17.38 -5.21
CA PHE A 178 -13.02 17.37 -4.02
C PHE A 178 -11.56 17.65 -4.34
N ILE A 179 -11.06 17.16 -5.48
CA ILE A 179 -9.69 17.38 -5.96
C ILE A 179 -9.45 18.86 -6.32
N GLU A 180 -10.45 19.52 -6.93
CA GLU A 180 -10.40 20.95 -7.25
C GLU A 180 -10.13 21.84 -6.02
N ASN A 181 -10.61 21.44 -4.83
CA ASN A 181 -10.35 22.18 -3.59
C ASN A 181 -8.87 22.20 -3.16
N PHE A 182 -8.03 21.35 -3.77
CA PHE A 182 -6.59 21.33 -3.57
C PHE A 182 -5.82 22.06 -4.70
N GLY A 183 -6.52 22.83 -5.55
CA GLY A 183 -5.91 23.59 -6.63
C GLY A 183 -5.51 22.75 -7.85
N LYS A 184 -5.96 21.50 -7.95
CA LYS A 184 -5.71 20.61 -9.10
C LYS A 184 -6.98 20.29 -9.86
N ARG A 185 -6.91 20.25 -11.18
CA ARG A 185 -8.00 19.73 -12.03
C ARG A 185 -7.80 18.23 -12.24
N ALA A 186 -8.88 17.46 -12.14
CA ALA A 186 -8.86 16.04 -12.45
C ALA A 186 -9.44 15.77 -13.83
N ILE A 187 -8.85 14.84 -14.56
CA ILE A 187 -9.49 14.18 -15.70
C ILE A 187 -10.53 13.22 -15.10
N VAL A 188 -11.77 13.25 -15.61
CA VAL A 188 -12.83 12.40 -15.08
C VAL A 188 -13.04 11.21 -16.00
N GLU A 189 -12.70 10.01 -15.53
CA GLU A 189 -12.95 8.76 -16.23
C GLU A 189 -13.75 7.81 -15.33
N PRO A 190 -15.10 7.79 -15.42
CA PRO A 190 -15.97 7.05 -14.50
C PRO A 190 -15.85 5.53 -14.53
N ARG A 191 -14.92 4.97 -15.30
CA ARG A 191 -14.64 3.54 -15.39
C ARG A 191 -13.15 3.32 -15.19
N VAL A 192 -12.79 2.39 -14.31
CA VAL A 192 -11.38 2.10 -13.99
C VAL A 192 -10.61 1.72 -15.26
N LYS A 193 -11.20 0.89 -16.13
CA LYS A 193 -10.62 0.53 -17.44
C LYS A 193 -10.25 1.74 -18.30
N GLU A 194 -11.17 2.69 -18.47
CA GLU A 194 -10.93 3.88 -19.30
C GLU A 194 -9.91 4.82 -18.63
N SER A 195 -9.91 4.91 -17.29
CA SER A 195 -8.89 5.67 -16.56
C SER A 195 -7.48 5.12 -16.75
N MET A 196 -7.33 3.79 -16.79
CA MET A 196 -6.05 3.12 -17.06
C MET A 196 -5.57 3.41 -18.47
N LYS A 197 -6.44 3.22 -19.47
CA LYS A 197 -6.15 3.56 -20.87
C LYS A 197 -5.71 5.02 -21.00
N LYS A 198 -6.46 5.93 -20.38
CA LYS A 198 -6.16 7.36 -20.41
C LYS A 198 -4.82 7.69 -19.76
N ALA A 199 -4.46 7.04 -18.66
CA ALA A 199 -3.17 7.22 -18.02
C ALA A 199 -2.02 6.74 -18.91
N LEU A 200 -2.17 5.57 -19.54
CA LEU A 200 -1.20 5.01 -20.47
C LEU A 200 -1.00 5.90 -21.71
N ASP A 201 -2.08 6.46 -22.26
CA ASP A 201 -2.02 7.39 -23.39
C ASP A 201 -1.26 8.69 -23.07
N ILE A 202 -1.18 9.08 -21.78
CA ILE A 202 -0.53 10.33 -21.32
C ILE A 202 0.90 10.09 -20.82
N ALA A 203 1.19 8.88 -20.35
CA ALA A 203 2.46 8.52 -19.73
C ALA A 203 3.59 8.46 -20.76
N GLY A 204 4.69 9.14 -20.44
CA GLY A 204 6.00 8.87 -21.05
C GLY A 204 6.67 7.67 -20.37
N GLU A 205 7.74 7.16 -20.98
CA GLU A 205 8.45 5.96 -20.49
C GLU A 205 8.96 6.08 -19.05
N LYS A 206 9.29 7.30 -18.60
CA LYS A 206 9.82 7.58 -17.26
C LYS A 206 8.78 8.06 -16.25
N ASP A 207 7.50 8.02 -16.61
CA ASP A 207 6.44 8.41 -15.68
C ASP A 207 6.02 7.23 -14.80
N LEU A 208 5.37 7.55 -13.69
CA LEU A 208 4.78 6.60 -12.78
C LEU A 208 3.25 6.75 -12.78
N ILE A 209 2.55 5.67 -13.13
CA ILE A 209 1.11 5.54 -12.97
C ILE A 209 0.84 4.86 -11.63
N CYS A 210 0.15 5.55 -10.72
CA CYS A 210 -0.27 5.00 -9.43
C CYS A 210 -1.79 4.85 -9.37
N VAL A 211 -2.28 3.63 -9.14
CA VAL A 211 -3.70 3.34 -8.97
C VAL A 211 -4.01 3.10 -7.50
N THR A 212 -4.91 3.91 -6.93
CA THR A 212 -5.20 3.85 -5.49
C THR A 212 -6.60 4.34 -5.11
N GLY A 213 -6.85 4.47 -3.81
CA GLY A 213 -8.08 5.02 -3.22
C GLY A 213 -9.02 3.95 -2.67
N SER A 214 -8.96 2.72 -3.21
CA SER A 214 -9.69 1.57 -2.68
C SER A 214 -9.17 0.25 -3.24
N LEU A 215 -9.38 -0.82 -2.48
CA LEU A 215 -9.17 -2.19 -2.96
C LEU A 215 -10.05 -2.55 -4.17
N TYR A 216 -11.23 -1.93 -4.31
CA TYR A 216 -12.10 -2.17 -5.47
C TYR A 216 -11.51 -1.55 -6.74
N THR A 217 -11.00 -0.33 -6.65
CA THR A 217 -10.31 0.34 -7.77
C THR A 217 -9.09 -0.45 -8.22
N VAL A 218 -8.29 -0.93 -7.26
CA VAL A 218 -7.12 -1.76 -7.56
C VAL A 218 -7.51 -3.12 -8.15
N GLY A 219 -8.52 -3.79 -7.58
CA GLY A 219 -9.01 -5.06 -8.09
C GLY A 219 -9.53 -4.95 -9.53
N GLU A 220 -10.27 -3.89 -9.85
CA GLU A 220 -10.73 -3.65 -11.22
C GLU A 220 -9.57 -3.31 -12.16
N ALA A 221 -8.54 -2.59 -11.72
CA ALA A 221 -7.37 -2.34 -12.54
C ALA A 221 -6.62 -3.64 -12.86
N LEU A 222 -6.53 -4.57 -11.90
CA LEU A 222 -5.96 -5.91 -12.09
C LEU A 222 -6.80 -6.77 -13.05
N GLU A 223 -8.12 -6.78 -12.91
CA GLU A 223 -9.02 -7.55 -13.80
C GLU A 223 -8.88 -7.16 -15.28
N ASN A 224 -8.54 -5.89 -15.54
CA ASN A 224 -8.38 -5.37 -16.89
C ASN A 224 -6.93 -5.51 -17.43
N ASN A 225 -6.03 -6.12 -16.65
CA ASN A 225 -4.72 -6.53 -17.14
C ASN A 225 -4.87 -7.89 -17.83
N ASP A 226 -4.52 -8.00 -19.11
CA ASP A 226 -4.80 -9.21 -19.88
C ASP A 226 -3.95 -10.39 -19.35
N LYS A 227 -4.48 -11.61 -19.41
CA LYS A 227 -3.84 -12.82 -18.84
C LYS A 227 -2.49 -13.18 -19.50
N ASN A 228 -2.14 -12.48 -20.58
CA ASN A 228 -0.87 -12.60 -21.30
C ASN A 228 0.17 -11.54 -20.89
N GLY A 229 -0.10 -10.73 -19.86
CA GLY A 229 0.81 -9.67 -19.40
C GLY A 229 0.82 -8.41 -20.27
N ASN A 230 -0.08 -8.32 -21.26
CA ASN A 230 -0.29 -7.10 -22.03
C ASN A 230 -1.24 -6.17 -21.26
N LEU A 231 -0.69 -5.02 -20.86
CA LEU A 231 -1.44 -3.93 -20.27
C LEU A 231 -2.14 -3.14 -21.38
N PHE A 232 -3.45 -3.37 -21.51
CA PHE A 232 -4.40 -2.63 -22.36
C PHE A 232 -4.10 -2.58 -23.87
#